data_AF-A0A7T8JVJ1-F1
#
_entry.id   AF-A0A7T8JVJ1-F1
#
_cell.length_a   1.000
_cell.length_b   1.000
_cell.length_c   1.000
_cell.angle_alpha   90.00
_cell.angle_beta   90.00
_cell.angle_gamma   90.00
#
_symmetry.space_group_name_H-M   'P 1'
#
loop_
_entity.id
_entity.type
_entity.pdbx_description
1 polymer ?
#
loop_
_entity_poly.entity_id
_entity_poly.type
_entity_poly.pdbx_seq_one_letter_code
_entity_poly.pdbx_strand_id
1 'polypeptide(L)'
;MPPHFFEPKQKVNQEVYLEVLSNVVKPWIDTVASGRKYTFQQDSAPAHKAKTVQAWLKENVPHFWDPQTWPSNSPDLNPCDYYL
;
A
#
# COMPACT_ATOMS: atom_id res chain seq x y z
N MET A 1 0.37 -3.45 -12.06
CA MET A 1 -1.11 -3.43 -12.05
C MET A 1 -1.51 -2.19 -12.84
N PRO A 2 -2.57 -2.20 -13.65
CA PRO A 2 -3.13 -0.93 -14.12
C PRO A 2 -3.56 -0.07 -12.91
N PRO A 3 -3.52 1.28 -13.01
CA PRO A 3 -3.98 2.14 -11.92
C PRO A 3 -5.43 1.84 -11.55
N HIS A 4 -5.73 1.84 -10.24
CA HIS A 4 -7.09 1.80 -9.73
C HIS A 4 -7.58 3.24 -9.54
N PHE A 5 -8.67 3.59 -10.22
CA PHE A 5 -9.26 4.93 -10.15
C PHE A 5 -10.46 4.92 -9.19
N PHE A 6 -10.51 5.93 -8.33
CA PHE A 6 -11.63 6.15 -7.43
C PHE A 6 -12.69 7.04 -8.09
N GLU A 7 -13.93 6.94 -7.61
CA GLU A 7 -15.00 7.80 -8.06
C GLU A 7 -14.68 9.28 -7.79
N PRO A 8 -15.12 10.22 -8.64
CA PRO A 8 -14.86 11.64 -8.45
C PRO A 8 -15.27 12.10 -7.04
N LYS A 9 -14.35 12.81 -6.36
CA LYS A 9 -14.51 13.35 -4.99
C LYS A 9 -14.49 12.30 -3.86
N GLN A 10 -14.33 11.01 -4.15
CA GLN A 10 -14.11 10.02 -3.11
C GLN A 10 -12.77 10.29 -2.42
N LYS A 11 -12.79 10.39 -1.09
CA LYS A 11 -11.57 10.49 -0.28
C LYS A 11 -11.12 9.09 0.10
N VAL A 12 -9.84 8.80 -0.09
CA VAL A 12 -9.24 7.54 0.35
C VAL A 12 -8.94 7.63 1.85
N ASN A 13 -9.84 7.09 2.66
CA ASN A 13 -9.62 6.88 4.09
C ASN A 13 -9.05 5.46 4.33
N GLN A 14 -8.86 5.08 5.60
CA GLN A 14 -8.33 3.77 5.95
C GLN A 14 -9.19 2.58 5.49
N GLU A 15 -10.51 2.75 5.42
CA GLU A 15 -11.44 1.69 5.01
C GLU A 15 -11.40 1.47 3.51
N VAL A 16 -11.49 2.55 2.74
CA VAL A 16 -11.37 2.53 1.27
C VAL A 16 -9.99 1.99 0.86
N TYR A 17 -8.93 2.41 1.55
CA TYR A 17 -7.59 1.91 1.28
C TYR A 17 -7.46 0.41 1.55
N LEU A 18 -8.04 -0.06 2.67
CA LEU A 18 -8.02 -1.47 3.02
C LEU A 18 -8.81 -2.33 2.02
N GLU A 19 -9.95 -1.84 1.54
CA GLU A 19 -10.75 -2.50 0.50
C GLU A 19 -9.96 -2.69 -0.80
N VAL A 20 -9.24 -1.65 -1.23
CA VAL A 20 -8.37 -1.73 -2.41
C VAL A 20 -7.19 -2.68 -2.17
N LEU A 21 -6.58 -2.64 -0.98
CA LEU A 21 -5.51 -3.57 -0.62
C LEU A 21 -5.97 -5.03 -0.72
N SER A 22 -7.12 -5.36 -0.12
CA SER A 22 -7.61 -6.74 -0.04
C SER A 22 -8.19 -7.25 -1.35
N ASN A 23 -8.91 -6.41 -2.10
CA ASN A 23 -9.70 -6.86 -3.25
C ASN A 23 -8.99 -6.65 -4.58
N VAL A 24 -8.02 -5.73 -4.65
CA VAL A 24 -7.37 -5.34 -5.91
C VAL A 24 -5.87 -5.63 -5.85
N VAL A 25 -5.16 -5.03 -4.89
CA VAL A 25 -3.70 -5.04 -4.85
C VAL A 25 -3.16 -6.43 -4.52
N LYS A 26 -3.63 -7.04 -3.44
CA LYS A 26 -3.10 -8.33 -2.98
C LYS A 26 -3.36 -9.48 -3.96
N PRO A 27 -4.57 -9.65 -4.53
CA PRO A 27 -4.79 -10.67 -5.55
C PRO A 27 -3.90 -10.48 -6.79
N TRP A 28 -3.67 -9.22 -7.20
CA TRP A 28 -2.76 -8.91 -8.29
C TRP A 28 -1.30 -9.27 -7.94
N ILE A 29 -0.83 -8.88 -6.75
CA ILE A 29 0.52 -9.21 -6.29
C ILE A 29 0.70 -10.73 -6.22
N ASP A 30 -0.26 -11.48 -5.68
CA ASP A 30 -0.16 -12.94 -5.57
C ASP A 30 0.02 -13.59 -6.94
N THR A 31 -0.68 -13.06 -7.94
CA THR A 31 -0.57 -13.50 -9.33
C THR A 31 0.85 -13.27 -9.88
N VAL A 32 1.38 -12.04 -9.75
CA VAL A 32 2.68 -11.68 -10.35
C VAL A 32 3.90 -12.14 -9.54
N ALA A 33 3.76 -12.23 -8.22
CA ALA A 33 4.79 -12.76 -7.34
C ALA A 33 4.94 -14.26 -7.56
N SER A 34 3.84 -14.96 -7.85
CA SER A 34 3.82 -16.41 -8.13
C SER A 34 4.55 -17.19 -7.02
N GLY A 35 4.25 -16.85 -5.76
CA GLY A 35 4.86 -17.46 -4.57
C GLY A 35 6.21 -16.88 -4.13
N ARG A 36 6.80 -15.94 -4.89
CA ARG A 36 8.02 -15.23 -4.46
C ARG A 36 7.72 -14.27 -3.31
N LYS A 37 8.63 -14.18 -2.35
CA LYS A 37 8.56 -13.18 -1.28
C LYS A 37 8.82 -11.78 -1.84
N TYR A 38 8.15 -10.79 -1.28
CA TYR A 38 8.28 -9.39 -1.64
C TYR A 38 8.22 -8.51 -0.39
N THR A 39 8.62 -7.25 -0.54
CA THR A 39 8.40 -6.21 0.46
C THR A 39 7.43 -5.19 -0.10
N PHE A 40 6.33 -4.96 0.60
CA PHE A 40 5.37 -3.92 0.24
C PHE A 40 5.83 -2.57 0.78
N GLN A 41 5.92 -1.57 -0.10
CA GLN A 41 6.25 -0.18 0.26
C GLN A 41 5.00 0.69 0.06
N GLN A 42 4.80 1.63 0.99
CA GLN A 42 3.83 2.71 0.91
C GLN A 42 4.37 3.93 1.65
N ASP A 43 3.84 5.12 1.37
CA ASP A 43 4.22 6.35 2.06
C ASP A 43 3.56 6.49 3.45
N SER A 44 3.82 7.62 4.10
CA SER A 44 3.32 7.93 5.45
C SER A 44 1.94 8.62 5.49
N ALA A 45 1.11 8.48 4.45
CA ALA A 45 -0.24 9.03 4.42
C ALA A 45 -1.10 8.52 5.61
N PRO A 46 -2.05 9.32 6.14
CA PRO A 46 -2.83 8.95 7.32
C PRO A 46 -3.56 7.60 7.19
N ALA A 47 -4.13 7.30 6.01
CA ALA A 47 -4.81 6.03 5.75
C ALA A 47 -3.84 4.83 5.87
N HIS A 48 -2.62 4.98 5.36
CA HIS A 48 -1.61 3.93 5.36
C HIS A 48 -1.10 3.63 6.77
N LYS A 49 -0.99 4.65 7.63
CA LYS A 49 -0.56 4.52 9.03
C LYS A 49 -1.67 4.04 9.98
N ALA A 50 -2.91 3.89 9.51
CA ALA A 50 -4.01 3.45 10.36
C ALA A 50 -3.74 2.05 10.94
N LYS A 51 -4.06 1.86 12.23
CA LYS A 51 -3.80 0.59 12.92
C LYS A 51 -4.45 -0.62 12.22
N THR A 52 -5.63 -0.42 11.64
CA THR A 52 -6.37 -1.45 10.90
C THR A 52 -5.62 -1.89 9.64
N VAL A 53 -5.10 -0.93 8.87
CA VAL A 53 -4.31 -1.20 7.66
C VAL A 53 -2.98 -1.89 8.01
N GLN A 54 -2.32 -1.42 9.05
CA GLN A 54 -1.05 -2.00 9.53
C GLN A 54 -1.22 -3.44 10.04
N ALA A 55 -2.29 -3.72 10.79
CA ALA A 55 -2.62 -5.08 11.23
C ALA A 55 -2.89 -6.00 10.04
N TRP A 56 -3.67 -5.53 9.07
CA TRP A 56 -3.96 -6.32 7.88
C TRP A 56 -2.70 -6.63 7.06
N LEU A 57 -1.80 -5.66 6.86
CA LEU A 57 -0.53 -5.89 6.15
C LEU A 57 0.32 -6.94 6.89
N LYS A 58 0.41 -6.85 8.21
CA LYS A 58 1.17 -7.83 9.02
C LYS A 58 0.64 -9.26 8.86
N GLU A 59 -0.66 -9.43 8.66
CA GLU A 59 -1.29 -10.74 8.50
C GLU A 59 -1.24 -11.26 7.05
N ASN A 60 -1.27 -10.36 6.07
CA ASN A 60 -1.55 -10.73 4.68
C ASN A 60 -0.34 -10.62 3.74
N VAL A 61 0.69 -9.82 4.06
CA VAL A 61 1.87 -9.67 3.20
C VAL A 61 3.13 -10.22 3.89
N PRO A 62 4.09 -10.81 3.13
CA PRO A 62 5.26 -11.44 3.72
C PRO A 62 6.16 -10.44 4.44
N HIS A 63 6.39 -9.27 3.84
CA HIS A 63 7.14 -8.16 4.42
C HIS A 63 6.53 -6.84 3.96
N PHE A 64 6.61 -5.81 4.79
CA PHE A 64 6.25 -4.45 4.41
C PHE A 64 7.07 -3.44 5.21
N TRP A 65 7.19 -2.21 4.70
CA TRP A 65 7.76 -1.11 5.46
C TRP A 65 6.68 -0.46 6.31
N ASP A 66 6.83 -0.60 7.62
CA ASP A 66 5.95 0.04 8.58
C ASP A 66 6.24 1.55 8.68
N PRO A 67 5.37 2.31 9.37
CA PRO A 67 5.52 3.76 9.51
C PRO A 67 6.79 4.20 10.26
N GLN A 68 7.49 3.31 10.95
CA GLN A 68 8.76 3.62 11.62
C GLN A 68 9.95 3.41 10.68
N THR A 69 9.80 2.53 9.70
CA THR A 69 10.82 2.21 8.69
C THR A 69 10.88 3.28 7.61
N TRP A 70 9.73 3.82 7.19
CA TRP A 70 9.65 4.84 6.14
C TRP A 70 9.90 6.26 6.68
N PRO A 71 10.94 6.97 6.21
CA PRO A 71 11.16 8.36 6.64
C PRO A 71 10.03 9.26 6.12
N SER A 72 9.54 10.13 7.00
CA SER A 72 8.49 11.09 6.62
C SER A 72 9.04 12.17 5.68
N ASN A 73 8.21 12.62 4.74
CA ASN A 73 8.55 13.65 3.76
C ASN A 73 9.75 13.31 2.86
N SER A 74 9.88 12.04 2.46
CA SER A 74 10.95 11.58 1.57
C SER A 74 10.40 11.10 0.21
N PRO A 75 9.82 12.01 -0.60
CA PRO A 75 9.31 11.66 -1.92
C PRO A 75 10.43 11.20 -2.87
N ASP A 76 11.67 11.66 -2.62
CA ASP A 76 12.87 11.24 -3.34
C ASP A 76 13.19 9.74 -3.18
N LEU A 77 12.73 9.13 -2.08
CA LEU A 77 12.90 7.71 -1.84
C LEU A 77 11.75 6.87 -2.40
N ASN A 78 10.63 7.47 -2.78
CA ASN A 78 9.47 6.77 -3.30
C ASN A 78 9.57 6.68 -4.83
N PRO A 79 9.72 5.47 -5.42
CA PRO A 79 9.73 5.33 -6.87
C PRO A 79 8.47 5.91 -7.54
N CYS A 80 7.33 5.84 -6.84
CA CYS A 80 6.06 6.38 -7.30
C CYS A 80 5.95 7.91 -7.19
N ASP A 81 6.84 8.62 -6.49
CA ASP A 81 6.84 10.09 -6.46
C ASP A 81 8.02 10.69 -7.24
N TYR A 82 9.17 10.00 -7.26
CA TYR A 82 10.39 10.49 -7.89
C TYR A 82 10.39 10.35 -9.42
N TYR A 83 9.69 9.36 -9.97
CA TYR A 83 9.80 8.98 -11.39
C TYR A 83 8.45 8.91 -12.14
N LEU A 84 7.44 9.65 -11.70
CA LEU A 84 6.17 9.77 -12.46
C LEU A 84 6.26 10.72 -13.65
#